data_AF-A0A7V2TXL3-F1
#
_entry.id   AF-A0A7V2TXL3-F1
#
_cell.length_a   1.000
_cell.length_b   1.000
_cell.length_c   1.000
_cell.angle_alpha   90.00
_cell.angle_beta   90.00
_cell.angle_gamma   90.00
#
_symmetry.space_group_name_H-M   'P 1'
#
loop_
_entity.id
_entity.type
_entity.pdbx_description
1 polymer ?
#
loop_
_entity_poly.entity_id
_entity_poly.type
_entity_poly.pdbx_seq_one_letter_code
_entity_poly.pdbx_strand_id
1 'polypeptide(L)' 'MDHYISLFFIPLIPVKRGEPFLECDRCGGVFDETGYPQASPFEFRPSQSCPQCGRPVSPEFRYCPGCGQRIS' A
#
# COMPACT_ATOMS: atom_id res chain seq x y z
N MET A 1 -41.36 18.12 -32.85
CA MET A 1 -41.75 16.87 -32.14
C MET A 1 -40.46 16.33 -31.58
N ASP A 2 -40.09 16.86 -30.41
CA ASP A 2 -38.78 16.67 -29.82
C ASP A 2 -38.88 15.50 -28.85
N HIS A 3 -38.30 14.36 -29.24
CA HIS A 3 -38.20 13.20 -28.36
C HIS A 3 -36.88 13.27 -27.61
N TYR A 4 -36.94 13.72 -26.35
CA TYR A 4 -35.82 13.68 -25.42
C TYR A 4 -35.86 12.39 -24.60
N ILE A 5 -34.77 11.62 -24.61
CA ILE A 5 -34.54 10.48 -23.71
C ILE A 5 -33.44 10.89 -22.74
N SER A 6 -33.78 11.06 -21.46
CA SER A 6 -32.82 11.44 -20.42
C SER A 6 -32.36 10.19 -19.65
N LEU A 7 -31.17 9.69 -19.97
CA LEU A 7 -30.51 8.62 -19.22
C LEU A 7 -29.60 9.24 -18.15
N PHE A 8 -30.18 9.66 -17.03
CA PHE A 8 -29.40 10.04 -15.85
C PHE A 8 -28.79 8.77 -15.23
N PHE A 9 -27.64 8.33 -15.74
CA PHE A 9 -26.71 7.33 -15.18
C PHE A 9 -27.25 6.49 -14.01
N ILE A 10 -28.32 5.73 -14.23
CA ILE A 10 -28.69 4.67 -13.30
C ILE A 10 -27.55 3.67 -13.45
N PRO A 11 -26.76 3.38 -12.41
CA PRO A 11 -25.64 2.44 -12.51
C PRO A 11 -26.22 1.04 -12.72
N LEU A 12 -26.48 0.68 -13.99
CA LEU A 12 -26.98 -0.63 -14.41
C LEU A 12 -25.96 -1.75 -14.13
N ILE A 13 -24.72 -1.38 -13.81
CA ILE A 13 -23.62 -2.28 -13.49
C ILE A 13 -23.12 -1.95 -12.07
N PRO A 14 -23.13 -2.89 -11.12
CA PRO A 14 -22.59 -2.65 -9.78
C PRO A 14 -21.08 -2.41 -9.86
N VAL A 15 -20.63 -1.26 -9.36
CA VAL A 15 -19.21 -0.98 -9.18
C VAL A 15 -18.74 -1.86 -8.04
N LYS A 16 -17.88 -2.85 -8.31
CA LYS A 16 -17.23 -3.65 -7.25
C LYS A 16 -16.35 -2.70 -6.44
N ARG A 17 -16.78 -2.35 -5.24
CA ARG A 17 -15.92 -1.71 -4.25
C ARG A 17 -15.00 -2.80 -3.71
N GLY A 18 -13.70 -2.51 -3.63
CA GLY A 18 -12.75 -3.42 -2.98
C GLY A 18 -13.11 -3.61 -1.50
N GLU A 19 -12.57 -4.67 -0.89
CA GLU A 19 -12.69 -4.88 0.56
C GLU A 19 -11.85 -3.82 1.31
N PRO A 20 -12.37 -3.22 2.38
CA PRO A 20 -11.58 -2.37 3.27
C PRO A 20 -10.40 -3.14 3.86
N PHE A 21 -9.26 -2.47 4.01
CA PHE A 21 -8.06 -3.03 4.61
C PHE A 21 -7.37 -2.00 5.50
N LEU A 22 -6.60 -2.49 6.47
CA LEU A 22 -5.74 -1.68 7.32
C LEU A 22 -4.29 -1.85 6.87
N GLU A 23 -3.58 -0.74 6.65
CA GLU A 23 -2.15 -0.74 6.36
C GLU A 23 -1.35 -0.26 7.57
N CYS A 24 -0.29 -0.97 7.95
CA CYS A 24 0.61 -0.50 8.99
C CYS A 24 1.65 0.47 8.43
N ASP A 25 1.58 1.76 8.75
CA ASP A 25 2.55 2.78 8.28
C ASP A 25 4.02 2.46 8.58
N ARG A 26 4.29 1.68 9.63
CA ARG A 26 5.67 1.35 10.02
C ARG A 26 6.31 0.37 9.06
N CYS A 27 5.54 -0.57 8.56
CA CYS A 27 6.09 -1.70 7.84
C CYS A 27 5.43 -1.95 6.47
N GLY A 28 4.19 -1.45 6.26
CA GLY A 28 3.35 -1.52 5.05
C GLY A 28 2.13 -2.48 5.10
N GLY A 29 1.79 -3.00 6.29
CA GLY A 29 1.28 -4.39 6.42
C GLY A 29 -0.20 -4.43 6.24
N VAL A 30 -0.71 -5.30 5.37
CA VAL A 30 -2.14 -5.33 5.03
C VAL A 30 -2.86 -6.34 5.93
N PHE A 31 -3.84 -5.84 6.68
CA PHE A 31 -4.68 -6.61 7.58
C PHE A 31 -6.15 -6.41 7.23
N ASP A 32 -6.96 -7.43 7.47
CA ASP A 32 -8.41 -7.27 7.48
C ASP A 32 -8.89 -6.58 8.76
N GLU A 33 -10.19 -6.27 8.82
CA GLU A 33 -10.85 -5.61 9.96
C GLU A 33 -10.75 -6.43 11.25
N THR A 34 -10.53 -7.73 11.13
CA THR A 34 -10.34 -8.66 12.26
C THR A 34 -8.87 -8.79 12.70
N GLY A 35 -7.94 -8.14 12.00
CA GLY A 35 -6.52 -8.13 12.31
C GLY A 35 -5.74 -9.31 11.75
N TYR A 36 -6.33 -10.13 10.87
CA TYR A 36 -5.58 -11.20 10.22
C TYR A 36 -4.79 -10.65 9.02
N PRO A 37 -3.53 -11.09 8.85
CA PRO A 37 -2.72 -10.68 7.73
C PRO A 37 -3.31 -11.22 6.43
N GLN A 38 -3.67 -10.32 5.53
CA GLN A 38 -4.01 -10.72 4.17
C GLN A 38 -2.70 -10.98 3.44
N ALA A 39 -2.54 -12.17 2.87
CA ALA A 39 -1.37 -12.52 2.07
C ALA A 39 -1.35 -11.64 0.81
N SER A 40 -0.84 -10.42 0.95
CA SER A 40 -0.63 -9.52 -0.16
C SER A 40 0.53 -10.06 -1.01
N PRO A 41 0.49 -9.92 -2.34
CA PRO A 41 1.64 -10.24 -3.20
C PRO A 41 2.88 -9.36 -2.91
N PHE A 42 2.72 -8.30 -2.11
CA PHE A 42 3.80 -7.46 -1.66
C PHE A 42 4.47 -8.12 -0.47
N GLU A 43 5.48 -8.93 -0.78
CA GLU A 43 6.42 -9.45 0.21
C GLU A 43 6.93 -8.31 1.06
N PHE A 44 6.62 -8.44 2.33
CA PHE A 44 6.98 -7.52 3.36
C PHE A 44 8.45 -7.64 3.69
N ARG A 45 9.29 -7.05 2.84
CA ARG A 45 10.73 -7.07 3.08
C ARG A 45 10.98 -6.16 4.28
N PRO A 46 11.46 -6.71 5.41
CA PRO A 46 11.78 -5.87 6.56
C PRO A 46 12.84 -4.86 6.10
N SER A 47 12.42 -3.60 5.93
CA SER A 47 13.34 -2.52 5.67
C SER A 47 14.09 -2.24 6.96
N GLN A 48 15.38 -2.54 6.96
CA GLN A 48 16.23 -2.25 8.11
C GLN A 48 16.38 -0.74 8.24
N SER A 49 16.28 -0.23 9.45
CA SER A 49 16.51 1.19 9.69
C SER A 49 18.01 1.47 9.69
N CYS A 50 18.45 2.53 9.01
CA CYS A 50 19.84 2.94 9.03
C CYS A 50 20.24 3.30 10.48
N PRO A 51 21.30 2.68 11.04
CA PRO A 51 21.70 2.92 12.42
C PRO A 51 22.20 4.35 12.68
N GLN A 52 22.59 5.09 11.62
CA GLN A 52 23.08 6.46 11.76
C GLN A 52 21.97 7.51 11.67
N CYS A 53 21.03 7.37 10.73
CA CYS A 53 20.03 8.42 10.46
C CYS A 53 18.58 7.98 10.74
N GLY A 54 18.35 6.71 11.08
CA GLY A 54 17.03 6.16 11.39
C GLY A 54 16.11 5.99 10.19
N ARG A 55 16.53 6.35 8.96
CA ARG A 55 15.70 6.15 7.76
C ARG A 55 15.55 4.67 7.44
N PRO A 56 14.38 4.23 6.96
CA PRO A 56 14.21 2.88 6.43
C PRO A 56 15.08 2.70 5.18
N VAL A 57 15.82 1.60 5.12
CA VAL A 57 16.68 1.21 3.99
C VAL A 57 16.40 -0.25 3.66
N SER A 58 16.22 -0.57 2.37
CA SER A 58 16.04 -1.97 1.97
C SER A 58 17.33 -2.77 2.28
N PRO A 59 17.22 -4.02 2.75
CA PRO A 59 18.37 -4.88 3.03
C PRO A 59 19.27 -5.16 1.81
N GLU A 60 18.81 -4.87 0.59
CA GLU A 60 19.61 -4.98 -0.63
C GLU A 60 20.67 -3.86 -0.78
N PHE A 61 20.54 -2.74 -0.06
CA PHE A 61 21.47 -1.62 -0.18
C PHE A 61 22.69 -1.79 0.74
N ARG A 62 23.89 -1.68 0.17
CA ARG A 62 25.16 -1.66 0.91
C ARG A 62 25.45 -0.32 1.60
N TYR A 63 24.80 0.77 1.15
CA TYR A 63 24.99 2.12 1.68
C TYR A 63 23.64 2.83 1.79
N CYS A 64 23.49 3.65 2.83
CA CYS A 64 22.29 4.46 3.05
C CYS A 64 22.20 5.58 1.99
N PRO A 65 21.12 5.66 1.19
CA PRO A 65 20.94 6.76 0.23
C PRO A 65 20.69 8.11 0.90
N GLY A 66 20.32 8.12 2.19
CA GLY A 66 20.05 9.35 2.94
C GLY A 66 21.27 10.00 3.56
N CYS A 67 22.23 9.22 4.05
CA CYS A 67 23.39 9.74 4.79
C CYS A 67 24.75 9.18 4.34
N GLY A 68 24.78 8.25 3.38
CA GLY A 68 26.01 7.65 2.85
C GLY A 68 26.63 6.54 3.71
N GLN A 69 26.08 6.26 4.90
CA GLN A 69 26.65 5.25 5.80
C GLN A 69 26.55 3.84 5.24
N ARG A 70 27.59 3.02 5.43
CA ARG A 70 27.56 1.61 5.07
C ARG A 70 26.55 0.85 5.94
N ILE A 71 25.66 0.08 5.31
CA ILE A 71 24.73 -0.82 5.99
C ILE A 71 25.37 -2.21 5.99
N SER A 72 25.51 -2.83 7.17
CA SER A 72 26.11 -4.15 7.36
C SER A 72 25.11 -5.13 7.95
#